data_AF-A0AAQ1G410-F1
#
_entry.id   AF-A0AAQ1G410-F1
#
_cell.length_a   1.000
_cell.length_b   1.000
_cell.length_c   1.000
_cell.angle_alpha   90.00
_cell.angle_beta   90.00
_cell.angle_gamma   90.00
#
_symmetry.space_group_name_H-M   'P 1'
#
loop_
_entity.id
_entity.type
_entity.pdbx_description
1 polymer ?
#
loop_
_entity_poly.entity_id
_entity_poly.type
_entity_poly.pdbx_seq_one_letter_code
_entity_poly.pdbx_strand_id
1 'polypeptide(L)'
;MKRFAPLAAPLLLACSSLLFAAPAVEHLRLSVIPTAVSSGAAEAMVVSGGRWTTERHLVHAAVLIEHPKGRFLFDTGLGRQTAEAFARNNWINRTLLAYEQLNPARDQLEAAGYSANDIDFILPSHLHWDHLGGLPDFPGIPVKVLPGALEEARDHGEPPAFLAEQLEGEREWQQIELSDTPYQGFERSLDLFGDGQLILVDLSGHTAGQAGLFVNLPSGKRLFLIGDTSWTERGVEQNKPRPIFVQWLSHVDSDRERNSQQLKRVHELHLRDPELLIIPAHDEFVAAGLARFPAFEE
;
A
#
# COMPACT_ATOMS: atom_id res chain seq x y z
N MET A 1 53.55 37.30 35.13
CA MET A 1 53.24 36.07 34.38
C MET A 1 51.74 35.91 34.24
N LYS A 2 51.15 36.29 33.11
CA LYS A 2 49.83 35.82 32.66
C LYS A 2 49.90 35.68 31.15
N ARG A 3 49.88 34.43 30.67
CA ARG A 3 49.95 34.05 29.26
C ARG A 3 48.58 34.29 28.64
N PHE A 4 48.51 35.07 27.56
CA PHE A 4 47.33 35.13 26.69
C PHE A 4 47.34 33.88 25.79
N ALA A 5 46.31 33.05 25.91
CA ALA A 5 46.05 31.96 24.97
C ALA A 5 45.22 32.51 23.80
N PRO A 6 45.48 32.10 22.54
CA PRO A 6 44.65 32.50 21.41
C PRO A 6 43.34 31.71 21.44
N LEU A 7 42.20 32.39 21.27
CA LEU A 7 40.92 31.75 21.01
C LEU A 7 40.99 31.08 19.63
N ALA A 8 40.88 29.75 19.59
CA ALA A 8 40.56 29.03 18.38
C ALA A 8 39.07 29.22 18.07
N ALA A 9 38.75 29.83 16.93
CA ALA A 9 37.38 29.85 16.41
C ALA A 9 37.01 28.42 15.96
N PRO A 10 35.84 27.90 16.32
CA PRO A 10 35.41 26.59 15.83
C PRO A 10 35.09 26.73 14.34
N LEU A 11 35.81 25.99 13.52
CA LEU A 11 35.47 25.80 12.11
C LEU A 11 34.16 25.01 12.08
N LEU A 12 33.02 25.69 11.94
CA LEU A 12 31.75 25.06 11.63
C LEU A 12 31.90 24.45 10.23
N LEU A 13 32.19 23.15 10.17
CA LEU A 13 31.96 22.37 8.96
C LEU A 13 30.46 22.40 8.69
N ALA A 14 30.04 23.27 7.78
CA ALA A 14 28.75 23.16 7.14
C ALA A 14 28.77 21.84 6.37
N CYS A 15 28.16 20.79 6.94
CA CYS A 15 27.71 19.65 6.16
C CYS A 15 26.66 20.19 5.18
N SER A 16 27.10 20.57 3.97
CA SER A 16 26.21 20.72 2.84
C SER A 16 25.65 19.33 2.55
N SER A 17 24.49 19.02 3.11
CA SER A 17 23.64 17.95 2.60
C SER A 17 23.36 18.31 1.16
N LEU A 18 24.08 17.69 0.22
CA LEU A 18 23.69 17.68 -1.17
C LEU A 18 22.30 17.06 -1.18
N LEU A 19 21.27 17.90 -1.32
CA LEU A 19 19.92 17.45 -1.64
C LEU A 19 20.03 16.85 -3.04
N PHE A 20 20.25 15.53 -3.10
CA PHE A 20 20.09 14.79 -4.32
C PHE A 20 18.60 14.80 -4.63
N ALA A 21 18.21 15.47 -5.71
CA ALA A 21 16.87 15.31 -6.25
C ALA A 21 16.73 13.86 -6.74
N ALA A 22 15.55 13.27 -6.58
CA ALA A 22 15.32 11.94 -7.10
C ALA A 22 15.57 11.88 -8.62
N PRO A 23 16.00 10.73 -9.16
CA PRO A 23 16.32 10.60 -10.57
C PRO A 23 15.12 10.97 -11.45
N ALA A 24 15.42 11.55 -12.62
CA ALA A 24 14.40 11.80 -13.64
C ALA A 24 13.76 10.49 -14.09
N VAL A 25 12.47 10.55 -14.43
CA VAL A 25 11.67 9.40 -14.82
C VAL A 25 11.37 9.51 -16.31
N GLU A 26 11.96 8.63 -17.13
CA GLU A 26 11.78 8.64 -18.59
C GLU A 26 10.53 7.86 -19.04
N HIS A 27 10.19 6.80 -18.31
CA HIS A 27 9.07 5.91 -18.60
C HIS A 27 8.44 5.40 -17.30
N LEU A 28 7.21 4.88 -17.40
CA LEU A 28 6.53 4.25 -16.26
C LEU A 28 7.38 3.10 -15.72
N ARG A 29 7.60 3.11 -14.42
CA ARG A 29 8.20 1.99 -13.68
C ARG A 29 7.61 1.86 -12.28
N LEU A 30 7.69 0.65 -11.73
CA LEU A 30 7.10 0.29 -10.44
C LEU A 30 8.10 -0.48 -9.59
N SER A 31 8.08 -0.25 -8.28
CA SER A 31 8.91 -0.99 -7.32
C SER A 31 8.14 -1.30 -6.04
N VAL A 32 8.21 -2.54 -5.58
CA VAL A 32 7.63 -2.94 -4.30
C VAL A 32 8.59 -2.56 -3.17
N ILE A 33 8.08 -1.92 -2.13
CA ILE A 33 8.79 -1.54 -0.92
C ILE A 33 8.20 -2.34 0.26
N PRO A 34 8.72 -3.54 0.58
CA PRO A 34 8.29 -4.30 1.74
C PRO A 34 8.59 -3.53 3.02
N THR A 35 7.57 -3.31 3.84
CA THR A 35 7.65 -2.52 5.08
C THR A 35 7.64 -3.37 6.35
N ALA A 36 7.03 -4.55 6.28
CA ALA A 36 7.03 -5.55 7.35
C ALA A 36 6.53 -6.89 6.80
N VAL A 37 6.58 -7.92 7.63
CA VAL A 37 5.92 -9.21 7.40
C VAL A 37 5.13 -9.62 8.63
N SER A 38 4.03 -10.34 8.48
CA SER A 38 3.32 -10.90 9.64
C SER A 38 4.15 -11.97 10.34
N SER A 39 3.94 -12.13 11.65
CA SER A 39 4.62 -13.15 12.49
C SER A 39 4.24 -14.60 12.19
N GLY A 40 3.50 -14.85 11.10
CA GLY A 40 3.07 -16.18 10.69
C GLY A 40 1.59 -16.44 10.97
N ALA A 41 0.90 -17.02 9.99
CA ALA A 41 -0.45 -17.57 10.14
C ALA A 41 -0.59 -18.85 9.32
N ALA A 42 -1.37 -19.82 9.81
CA ALA A 42 -1.73 -20.96 8.97
C ALA A 42 -2.50 -20.48 7.73
N GLU A 43 -2.27 -21.07 6.56
CA GLU A 43 -2.94 -20.68 5.30
C GLU A 43 -4.48 -20.79 5.42
N ALA A 44 -4.98 -21.73 6.23
CA ALA A 44 -6.39 -21.86 6.58
C ALA A 44 -6.99 -20.63 7.31
N MET A 45 -6.16 -19.75 7.86
CA MET A 45 -6.52 -18.46 8.45
C MET A 45 -6.51 -17.32 7.41
N VAL A 46 -5.87 -17.53 6.27
CA VAL A 46 -5.67 -16.49 5.25
C VAL A 46 -6.70 -16.62 4.13
N VAL A 47 -6.97 -17.85 3.69
CA VAL A 47 -7.88 -18.15 2.58
C VAL A 47 -8.74 -19.38 2.88
N SER A 48 -10.03 -19.31 2.54
CA SER A 48 -10.95 -20.43 2.75
C SER A 48 -10.52 -21.67 1.95
N GLY A 49 -10.34 -22.80 2.64
CA GLY A 49 -9.81 -24.02 2.04
C GLY A 49 -8.28 -24.09 1.99
N GLY A 50 -7.59 -23.14 2.64
CA GLY A 50 -6.16 -23.23 2.92
C GLY A 50 -5.80 -24.37 3.87
N ARG A 51 -4.52 -24.75 3.86
CA ARG A 51 -4.00 -25.85 4.70
C ARG A 51 -3.58 -25.35 6.08
N TRP A 52 -3.95 -26.08 7.13
CA TRP A 52 -3.49 -25.79 8.50
C TRP A 52 -1.98 -26.04 8.72
N THR A 53 -1.36 -26.84 7.86
CA THR A 53 0.06 -27.21 7.94
C THR A 53 0.96 -26.30 7.12
N THR A 54 0.39 -25.38 6.34
CA THR A 54 1.15 -24.40 5.55
C THR A 54 1.14 -23.10 6.33
N GLU A 55 2.32 -22.61 6.67
CA GLU A 55 2.49 -21.29 7.28
C GLU A 55 2.66 -20.22 6.20
N ARG A 56 2.07 -19.06 6.42
CA ARG A 56 2.10 -17.87 5.56
C ARG A 56 2.67 -16.70 6.35
N HIS A 57 3.54 -15.91 5.72
CA HIS A 57 4.10 -14.69 6.28
C HIS A 57 3.70 -13.53 5.39
N LEU A 58 2.52 -12.97 5.66
CA LEU A 58 1.91 -11.95 4.83
C LEU A 58 2.79 -10.72 4.78
N VAL A 59 3.13 -10.26 3.58
CA VAL A 59 3.91 -9.03 3.39
C VAL A 59 3.01 -7.83 3.61
N HIS A 60 3.54 -6.76 4.19
CA HIS A 60 2.95 -5.43 4.13
C HIS A 60 3.88 -4.53 3.34
N ALA A 61 3.39 -3.88 2.29
CA ALA A 61 4.24 -3.13 1.37
C ALA A 61 3.61 -1.80 0.97
N ALA A 62 4.48 -0.84 0.65
CA ALA A 62 4.14 0.26 -0.24
C ALA A 62 4.58 -0.11 -1.67
N VAL A 63 4.01 0.55 -2.66
CA VAL A 63 4.46 0.43 -4.06
C VAL A 63 4.83 1.82 -4.57
N LEU A 64 6.11 2.02 -4.89
CA LEU A 64 6.56 3.24 -5.54
C LEU A 64 6.27 3.15 -7.03
N ILE A 65 5.46 4.10 -7.52
CA ILE A 65 5.14 4.24 -8.92
C ILE A 65 5.78 5.54 -9.42
N GLU A 66 6.61 5.40 -10.45
CA GLU A 66 7.25 6.52 -11.10
C GLU A 66 6.77 6.62 -12.54
N HIS A 67 6.17 7.75 -12.88
CA HIS A 67 5.72 8.07 -14.22
C HIS A 67 6.26 9.46 -14.63
N PRO A 68 6.51 9.74 -15.93
CA PRO A 68 7.00 11.06 -16.35
C PRO A 68 6.12 12.27 -15.95
N LYS A 69 4.84 12.03 -15.64
CA LYS A 69 3.88 13.05 -15.17
C LYS A 69 3.65 13.03 -13.66
N GLY A 70 4.30 12.15 -12.91
CA GLY A 70 4.23 12.14 -11.46
C GLY A 70 4.81 10.88 -10.80
N ARG A 71 5.29 11.03 -9.58
CA ARG A 71 5.78 9.98 -8.69
C ARG A 71 4.87 9.88 -7.47
N PHE A 72 4.36 8.70 -7.17
CA PHE A 72 3.47 8.51 -6.03
C PHE A 72 3.68 7.15 -5.37
N LEU A 73 3.21 7.05 -4.14
CA LEU A 73 3.11 5.78 -3.43
C LEU A 73 1.69 5.24 -3.56
N PHE A 74 1.55 4.01 -4.05
CA PHE A 74 0.32 3.23 -3.91
C PHE A 74 0.45 2.40 -2.64
N ASP A 75 -0.40 2.70 -1.65
CA ASP A 75 -0.20 2.34 -0.24
C ASP A 75 1.12 2.86 0.36
N THR A 76 1.21 2.83 1.69
CA THR A 76 2.39 3.26 2.46
C THR A 76 2.96 2.16 3.35
N GLY A 77 2.28 1.02 3.45
CA GLY A 77 2.66 -0.07 4.34
C GLY A 77 2.67 0.37 5.79
N LEU A 78 3.56 -0.23 6.59
CA LEU A 78 3.79 0.11 7.99
C LEU A 78 4.86 1.22 8.11
N GLY A 79 4.64 2.12 9.08
CA GLY A 79 5.44 3.32 9.30
C GLY A 79 6.32 3.28 10.55
N ARG A 80 7.10 4.35 10.75
CA ARG A 80 8.00 4.50 11.91
C ARG A 80 7.27 4.42 13.25
N GLN A 81 6.02 4.86 13.28
CA GLN A 81 5.20 4.92 14.49
C GLN A 81 4.36 3.65 14.72
N THR A 82 4.45 2.65 13.83
CA THR A 82 3.64 1.43 13.94
C THR A 82 3.85 0.71 15.28
N ALA A 83 5.08 0.64 15.80
CA ALA A 83 5.35 -0.04 17.07
C ALA A 83 4.62 0.60 18.26
N GLU A 84 4.53 1.93 18.29
CA GLU A 84 3.82 2.65 19.34
C GLU A 84 2.31 2.46 19.22
N ALA A 85 1.76 2.60 18.01
CA ALA A 85 0.35 2.34 17.74
C ALA A 85 -0.04 0.89 18.12
N PHE A 86 0.82 -0.06 17.76
CA PHE A 86 0.64 -1.48 18.05
C PHE A 86 0.67 -1.80 19.55
N ALA A 87 1.48 -1.10 20.34
CA ALA A 87 1.55 -1.30 21.78
C ALA A 87 0.25 -0.94 22.52
N ARG A 88 -0.59 -0.09 21.92
CA ARG A 88 -1.90 0.34 22.45
C ARG A 88 -3.01 -0.69 22.22
N ASN A 89 -2.78 -1.67 21.33
CA ASN A 89 -3.73 -2.74 21.09
C ASN A 89 -3.90 -3.66 22.32
N ASN A 90 -5.10 -4.20 22.48
CA ASN A 90 -5.34 -5.27 23.46
C ASN A 90 -4.52 -6.52 23.11
N TRP A 91 -4.37 -7.44 24.07
CA TRP A 91 -3.53 -8.65 23.91
C TRP A 91 -3.94 -9.52 22.71
N ILE A 92 -5.23 -9.60 22.38
CA ILE A 92 -5.74 -10.38 21.25
C ILE A 92 -5.27 -9.77 19.94
N ASN A 93 -5.49 -8.46 19.74
CA ASN A 93 -5.07 -7.74 18.54
C ASN A 93 -3.55 -7.73 18.39
N ARG A 94 -2.80 -7.60 19.50
CA ARG A 94 -1.33 -7.70 19.49
C ARG A 94 -0.80 -9.07 19.05
N THR A 95 -1.60 -10.11 19.20
CA THR A 95 -1.25 -11.47 18.77
C THR A 95 -1.65 -11.70 17.31
N LEU A 96 -2.86 -11.28 16.93
CA LEU A 96 -3.41 -11.52 15.58
C LEU A 96 -2.75 -10.65 14.50
N LEU A 97 -2.33 -9.43 14.86
CA LEU A 97 -1.75 -8.45 13.93
C LEU A 97 -0.22 -8.35 14.09
N ALA A 98 0.39 -9.32 14.78
CA ALA A 98 1.82 -9.31 15.04
C ALA A 98 2.61 -9.28 13.74
N TYR A 99 3.63 -8.42 13.72
CA TYR A 99 4.51 -8.21 12.58
C TYR A 99 5.98 -8.26 13.01
N GLU A 100 6.83 -8.48 12.03
CA GLU A 100 8.28 -8.58 12.16
C GLU A 100 8.95 -7.74 11.07
N GLN A 101 10.25 -7.49 11.26
CA GLN A 101 11.11 -6.88 10.25
C GLN A 101 10.62 -5.50 9.76
N LEU A 102 10.12 -4.66 10.67
CA LEU A 102 9.69 -3.30 10.36
C LEU A 102 10.82 -2.51 9.69
N ASN A 103 10.56 -2.06 8.48
CA ASN A 103 11.45 -1.27 7.65
C ASN A 103 10.60 -0.27 6.84
N PRO A 104 10.22 0.87 7.42
CA PRO A 104 9.28 1.81 6.81
C PRO A 104 9.69 2.25 5.41
N ALA A 105 8.70 2.48 4.53
CA ALA A 105 8.97 2.92 3.16
C ALA A 105 9.76 4.24 3.12
N ARG A 106 9.46 5.14 4.05
CA ARG A 106 10.18 6.41 4.23
C ARG A 106 11.69 6.21 4.43
N ASP A 107 12.08 5.26 5.27
CA ASP A 107 13.49 4.99 5.60
C ASP A 107 14.24 4.41 4.40
N GLN A 108 13.59 3.49 3.66
CA GLN A 108 14.16 2.90 2.46
C GLN A 108 14.36 3.94 1.36
N LEU A 109 13.38 4.83 1.16
CA LEU A 109 13.46 5.95 0.21
C LEU A 109 14.59 6.93 0.57
N GLU A 110 14.67 7.36 1.83
CA GLU A 110 15.74 8.25 2.30
C GLU A 110 17.13 7.63 2.10
N ALA A 111 17.28 6.33 2.39
CA ALA A 111 18.53 5.60 2.19
C ALA A 111 18.95 5.52 0.71
N ALA A 112 17.99 5.55 -0.22
CA ALA A 112 18.23 5.60 -1.66
C ALA A 112 18.37 7.03 -2.20
N GLY A 113 18.34 8.06 -1.34
CA GLY A 113 18.52 9.46 -1.71
C GLY A 113 17.24 10.21 -2.10
N TYR A 114 16.06 9.62 -1.87
CA TYR A 114 14.79 10.30 -2.10
C TYR A 114 14.43 11.20 -0.91
N SER A 115 14.00 12.42 -1.19
CA SER A 115 13.37 13.32 -0.23
C SER A 115 11.85 13.11 -0.19
N ALA A 116 11.17 13.65 0.83
CA ALA A 116 9.70 13.56 0.91
C ALA A 116 9.04 14.28 -0.27
N ASN A 117 9.63 15.39 -0.68
CA ASN A 117 9.13 16.26 -1.74
C ASN A 117 9.30 15.64 -3.13
N ASP A 118 10.00 14.52 -3.26
CA ASP A 118 10.06 13.78 -4.53
C ASP A 118 8.78 12.97 -4.78
N ILE A 119 7.93 12.77 -3.76
CA ILE A 119 6.64 12.09 -3.86
C ILE A 119 5.55 13.16 -4.05
N ASP A 120 4.86 13.13 -5.19
CA ASP A 120 3.84 14.13 -5.54
C ASP A 120 2.53 13.91 -4.78
N PHE A 121 2.15 12.65 -4.53
CA PHE A 121 0.98 12.28 -3.75
C PHE A 121 1.06 10.83 -3.24
N ILE A 122 0.13 10.47 -2.37
CA ILE A 122 -0.10 9.10 -1.92
C ILE A 122 -1.50 8.68 -2.39
N LEU A 123 -1.64 7.47 -2.92
CA LEU A 123 -2.92 6.89 -3.32
C LEU A 123 -3.06 5.53 -2.65
N PRO A 124 -3.62 5.46 -1.44
CA PRO A 124 -3.84 4.19 -0.80
C PRO A 124 -4.92 3.40 -1.55
N SER A 125 -4.74 2.09 -1.65
CA SER A 125 -5.80 1.16 -2.04
C SER A 125 -7.01 1.34 -1.13
N HIS A 126 -6.79 1.46 0.19
CA HIS A 126 -7.79 1.83 1.18
C HIS A 126 -7.13 2.27 2.50
N LEU A 127 -7.93 2.67 3.49
CA LEU A 127 -7.45 3.36 4.69
C LEU A 127 -7.28 2.46 5.93
N HIS A 128 -7.09 1.15 5.73
CA HIS A 128 -6.71 0.28 6.85
C HIS A 128 -5.28 0.55 7.33
N TRP A 129 -5.06 0.20 8.59
CA TRP A 129 -3.87 0.55 9.35
C TRP A 129 -2.55 0.10 8.72
N ASP A 130 -2.56 -1.00 7.97
CA ASP A 130 -1.38 -1.61 7.35
C ASP A 130 -1.16 -1.18 5.89
N HIS A 131 -2.11 -0.45 5.32
CA HIS A 131 -1.99 0.22 4.02
C HIS A 131 -1.62 1.70 4.21
N LEU A 132 -2.17 2.33 5.25
CA LEU A 132 -1.98 3.74 5.59
C LEU A 132 -0.99 3.96 6.75
N GLY A 133 -0.37 2.89 7.25
CA GLY A 133 0.54 2.88 8.41
C GLY A 133 1.72 3.84 8.31
N GLY A 134 2.26 3.98 7.11
CA GLY A 134 3.37 4.88 6.80
C GLY A 134 2.96 6.33 6.60
N LEU A 135 1.67 6.66 6.53
CA LEU A 135 1.20 8.01 6.20
C LEU A 135 1.77 9.13 7.11
N PRO A 136 1.94 8.95 8.44
CA PRO A 136 2.57 9.95 9.30
C PRO A 136 4.01 10.28 8.92
N ASP A 137 4.70 9.40 8.19
CA ASP A 137 6.09 9.60 7.75
C ASP A 137 6.20 10.53 6.53
N PHE A 138 5.07 10.89 5.92
CA PHE A 138 4.97 11.78 4.75
C PHE A 138 4.11 13.03 5.07
N PRO A 139 4.61 13.94 5.91
CA PRO A 139 3.91 15.18 6.23
C PRO A 139 3.83 16.10 5.00
N GLY A 140 2.68 16.73 4.79
CA GLY A 140 2.48 17.69 3.69
C GLY A 140 2.27 17.09 2.30
N ILE A 141 2.39 15.76 2.15
CA ILE A 141 2.09 15.09 0.87
C ILE A 141 0.58 14.89 0.75
N PRO A 142 -0.06 15.32 -0.36
CA PRO A 142 -1.50 15.16 -0.56
C PRO A 142 -1.85 13.67 -0.69
N VAL A 143 -3.03 13.31 -0.18
CA VAL A 143 -3.56 11.94 -0.26
C VAL A 143 -4.78 11.93 -1.14
N LYS A 144 -4.74 11.08 -2.16
CA LYS A 144 -5.84 10.90 -3.10
C LYS A 144 -6.60 9.63 -2.79
N VAL A 145 -7.91 9.71 -2.66
CA VAL A 145 -8.78 8.57 -2.31
C VAL A 145 -9.99 8.51 -3.23
N LEU A 146 -10.58 7.33 -3.40
CA LEU A 146 -11.87 7.22 -4.07
C LEU A 146 -13.03 7.65 -3.15
N PRO A 147 -14.22 7.94 -3.71
CA PRO A 147 -15.37 8.36 -2.93
C PRO A 147 -15.76 7.30 -1.90
N GLY A 148 -16.17 7.74 -0.71
CA GLY A 148 -16.59 6.89 0.40
C GLY A 148 -15.47 6.43 1.33
N ALA A 149 -14.21 6.35 0.87
CA ALA A 149 -13.10 5.85 1.70
C ALA A 149 -12.87 6.70 2.96
N LEU A 150 -12.85 8.03 2.81
CA LEU A 150 -12.60 8.94 3.93
C LEU A 150 -13.80 9.06 4.87
N GLU A 151 -15.02 8.99 4.33
CA GLU A 151 -16.26 8.98 5.11
C GLU A 151 -16.32 7.72 5.99
N GLU A 152 -16.10 6.55 5.39
CA GLU A 152 -16.03 5.29 6.14
C GLU A 152 -14.96 5.35 7.23
N ALA A 153 -13.73 5.72 6.89
CA ALA A 153 -12.64 5.71 7.85
C ALA A 153 -12.83 6.69 9.02
N ARG A 154 -13.52 7.82 8.81
CA ARG A 154 -13.77 8.83 9.86
C ARG A 154 -15.04 8.58 10.67
N ASP A 155 -16.11 8.18 10.00
CA ASP A 155 -17.45 8.16 10.60
C ASP A 155 -17.88 6.74 11.02
N HIS A 156 -17.26 5.72 10.46
CA HIS A 156 -17.63 4.30 10.67
C HIS A 156 -16.43 3.39 11.01
N GLY A 157 -15.20 3.88 10.87
CA GLY A 157 -13.99 3.12 11.09
C GLY A 157 -13.77 2.78 12.56
N GLU A 158 -13.52 1.51 12.85
CA GLU A 158 -13.22 1.02 14.20
C GLU A 158 -11.84 0.35 14.27
N PRO A 159 -11.10 0.49 15.38
CA PRO A 159 -9.90 -0.28 15.63
C PRO A 159 -10.19 -1.78 15.71
N PRO A 160 -9.27 -2.65 15.25
CA PRO A 160 -7.91 -2.31 14.83
C PRO A 160 -7.77 -2.00 13.33
N ALA A 161 -8.85 -2.10 12.55
CA ALA A 161 -8.80 -1.95 11.09
C ALA A 161 -8.51 -0.50 10.69
N PHE A 162 -9.24 0.46 11.28
CA PHE A 162 -9.01 1.89 11.13
C PHE A 162 -8.45 2.47 12.41
N LEU A 163 -7.38 3.26 12.31
CA LEU A 163 -6.78 3.96 13.45
C LEU A 163 -7.00 5.46 13.27
N ALA A 164 -7.80 6.06 14.15
CA ALA A 164 -8.14 7.47 14.09
C ALA A 164 -6.88 8.36 14.09
N GLU A 165 -5.84 7.95 14.83
CA GLU A 165 -4.56 8.65 14.92
C GLU A 165 -3.83 8.77 13.58
N GLN A 166 -4.08 7.88 12.62
CA GLN A 166 -3.51 7.97 11.27
C GLN A 166 -4.18 9.07 10.43
N LEU A 167 -5.41 9.44 10.79
CA LEU A 167 -6.21 10.46 10.11
C LEU A 167 -6.11 11.83 10.81
N GLU A 168 -5.48 11.89 11.98
CA GLU A 168 -5.23 13.12 12.73
C GLU A 168 -4.22 14.03 12.02
N GLY A 169 -4.36 15.34 12.23
CA GLY A 169 -3.47 16.36 11.69
C GLY A 169 -3.98 17.02 10.40
N GLU A 170 -3.32 18.12 10.03
CA GLU A 170 -3.63 18.83 8.78
C GLU A 170 -3.08 18.03 7.59
N ARG A 171 -3.99 17.61 6.70
CA ARG A 171 -3.66 16.87 5.49
C ARG A 171 -4.58 17.25 4.34
N GLU A 172 -3.99 17.42 3.17
CA GLU A 172 -4.73 17.66 1.95
C GLU A 172 -5.29 16.33 1.43
N TRP A 173 -6.57 16.08 1.69
CA TRP A 173 -7.32 14.95 1.14
C TRP A 173 -8.01 15.36 -0.15
N GLN A 174 -7.76 14.61 -1.22
CA GLN A 174 -8.34 14.83 -2.54
C GLN A 174 -9.18 13.62 -2.94
N GLN A 175 -10.47 13.83 -3.20
CA GLN A 175 -11.32 12.79 -3.73
C GLN A 175 -11.13 12.70 -5.26
N ILE A 176 -10.82 11.51 -5.76
CA ILE A 176 -10.73 11.20 -7.17
C ILE A 176 -12.07 10.66 -7.64
N GLU A 177 -12.64 11.26 -8.68
CA GLU A 177 -13.83 10.73 -9.36
C GLU A 177 -13.44 9.81 -10.51
N LEU A 178 -14.07 8.63 -10.57
CA LEU A 178 -13.97 7.73 -11.71
C LEU A 178 -15.00 8.13 -12.77
N SER A 179 -14.64 7.98 -14.05
CA SER A 179 -15.56 8.18 -15.17
C SER A 179 -16.35 6.91 -15.47
N ASP A 180 -17.53 7.04 -16.08
CA ASP A 180 -18.35 5.92 -16.61
C ASP A 180 -17.73 5.31 -17.89
N THR A 181 -16.45 4.98 -17.81
CA THR A 181 -15.66 4.34 -18.86
C THR A 181 -15.30 2.93 -18.38
N PRO A 182 -15.89 1.88 -18.96
CA PRO A 182 -15.56 0.52 -18.57
C PRO A 182 -14.11 0.16 -18.90
N TYR A 183 -13.44 -0.56 -18.00
CA TYR A 183 -12.10 -1.07 -18.21
C TYR A 183 -11.97 -2.47 -17.63
N GLN A 184 -11.56 -3.44 -18.45
CA GLN A 184 -11.28 -4.82 -18.03
C GLN A 184 -12.38 -5.55 -17.24
N GLY A 185 -13.64 -5.13 -17.36
CA GLY A 185 -14.78 -5.73 -16.64
C GLY A 185 -15.24 -4.92 -15.42
N PHE A 186 -14.60 -3.78 -15.15
CA PHE A 186 -15.03 -2.78 -14.19
C PHE A 186 -15.80 -1.67 -14.91
N GLU A 187 -16.89 -1.19 -14.32
CA GLU A 187 -17.83 -0.26 -14.97
C GLU A 187 -17.32 1.17 -15.04
N ARG A 188 -16.55 1.58 -14.03
CA ARG A 188 -15.97 2.92 -13.92
C ARG A 188 -14.47 2.84 -13.80
N SER A 189 -13.79 3.77 -14.44
CA SER A 189 -12.34 3.86 -14.40
C SER A 189 -11.84 5.30 -14.52
N LEU A 190 -10.58 5.49 -14.16
CA LEU A 190 -9.84 6.71 -14.44
C LEU A 190 -8.45 6.35 -14.94
N ASP A 191 -8.11 6.80 -16.14
CA ASP A 191 -6.74 6.87 -16.60
C ASP A 191 -6.06 8.08 -15.93
N LEU A 192 -5.16 7.81 -14.98
CA LEU A 192 -4.56 8.83 -14.12
C LEU A 192 -3.83 9.93 -14.89
N PHE A 193 -3.28 9.58 -16.05
CA PHE A 193 -2.42 10.46 -16.84
C PHE A 193 -2.84 10.59 -18.31
N GLY A 194 -3.86 9.85 -18.75
CA GLY A 194 -4.44 9.93 -20.08
C GLY A 194 -3.62 9.22 -21.16
N ASP A 195 -2.71 8.32 -20.78
CA ASP A 195 -1.82 7.56 -21.68
C ASP A 195 -2.05 6.03 -21.61
N GLY A 196 -3.03 5.59 -20.84
CA GLY A 196 -3.42 4.18 -20.71
C GLY A 196 -2.44 3.35 -19.89
N GLN A 197 -1.48 3.97 -19.18
CA GLN A 197 -0.48 3.23 -18.41
C GLN A 197 -0.93 2.93 -16.99
N LEU A 198 -1.69 3.83 -16.36
CA LEU A 198 -2.16 3.71 -14.99
C LEU A 198 -3.67 3.92 -14.93
N ILE A 199 -4.44 2.84 -14.79
CA ILE A 199 -5.90 2.89 -14.79
C ILE A 199 -6.43 2.47 -13.42
N LEU A 200 -7.10 3.39 -12.73
CA LEU A 200 -7.82 3.13 -11.50
C LEU A 200 -9.21 2.57 -11.77
N VAL A 201 -9.65 1.64 -10.93
CA VAL A 201 -11.00 1.08 -10.93
C VAL A 201 -11.55 0.99 -9.50
N ASP A 202 -12.88 0.91 -9.39
CA ASP A 202 -13.60 0.74 -8.13
C ASP A 202 -13.61 -0.74 -7.70
N LEU A 203 -12.89 -1.04 -6.61
CA LEU A 203 -12.90 -2.33 -5.93
C LEU A 203 -13.59 -2.25 -4.57
N SER A 204 -14.46 -1.27 -4.35
CA SER A 204 -15.23 -1.15 -3.10
C SER A 204 -15.95 -2.46 -2.79
N GLY A 205 -15.87 -2.86 -1.53
CA GLY A 205 -16.35 -4.14 -1.02
C GLY A 205 -15.69 -4.45 0.32
N HIS A 206 -14.38 -4.71 0.29
CA HIS A 206 -13.56 -4.83 1.51
C HIS A 206 -13.68 -3.56 2.36
N THR A 207 -13.49 -2.41 1.74
CA THR A 207 -13.78 -1.08 2.30
C THR A 207 -14.55 -0.26 1.27
N ALA A 208 -15.22 0.79 1.71
CA ALA A 208 -15.78 1.80 0.83
C ALA A 208 -14.63 2.55 0.13
N GLY A 209 -14.75 2.74 -1.18
CA GLY A 209 -13.73 3.45 -1.94
C GLY A 209 -12.39 2.70 -2.07
N GLN A 210 -12.37 1.37 -1.93
CA GLN A 210 -11.16 0.61 -2.23
C GLN A 210 -10.78 0.77 -3.71
N ALA A 211 -9.55 1.22 -3.98
CA ALA A 211 -9.01 1.40 -5.30
C ALA A 211 -8.28 0.14 -5.80
N GLY A 212 -8.58 -0.26 -7.03
CA GLY A 212 -7.73 -1.16 -7.81
C GLY A 212 -6.93 -0.36 -8.83
N LEU A 213 -5.67 -0.78 -9.10
CA LEU A 213 -4.80 -0.09 -10.05
C LEU A 213 -4.21 -1.04 -11.08
N PHE A 214 -4.59 -0.86 -12.34
CA PHE A 214 -3.90 -1.47 -13.47
C PHE A 214 -2.65 -0.68 -13.81
N VAL A 215 -1.55 -1.41 -14.00
CA VAL A 215 -0.24 -0.87 -14.38
C VAL A 215 0.19 -1.57 -15.67
N ASN A 216 0.21 -0.83 -16.78
CA ASN A 216 0.64 -1.31 -18.09
C ASN A 216 2.04 -0.77 -18.39
N LEU A 217 3.07 -1.57 -18.12
CA LEU A 217 4.46 -1.17 -18.28
C LEU A 217 4.86 -1.10 -19.77
N PRO A 218 5.83 -0.23 -20.13
CA PRO A 218 6.40 -0.15 -21.48
C PRO A 218 6.92 -1.48 -22.02
N SER A 219 7.45 -2.37 -21.17
CA SER A 219 7.85 -3.73 -21.56
C SER A 219 6.72 -4.63 -22.06
N GLY A 220 5.46 -4.21 -21.88
CA GLY A 220 4.27 -5.03 -22.15
C GLY A 220 3.80 -5.84 -20.96
N LYS A 221 4.56 -5.85 -19.84
CA LYS A 221 4.12 -6.47 -18.58
C LYS A 221 2.93 -5.69 -18.01
N ARG A 222 1.86 -6.41 -17.67
CA ARG A 222 0.62 -5.83 -17.13
C ARG A 222 0.38 -6.38 -15.73
N LEU A 223 0.15 -5.48 -14.79
CA LEU A 223 -0.15 -5.81 -13.40
C LEU A 223 -1.50 -5.22 -13.00
N PHE A 224 -2.18 -5.87 -12.07
CA PHE A 224 -3.37 -5.33 -11.43
C PHE A 224 -3.24 -5.45 -9.92
N LEU A 225 -2.99 -4.32 -9.25
CA LEU A 225 -2.93 -4.22 -7.79
C LEU A 225 -4.37 -4.18 -7.26
N ILE A 226 -4.75 -5.18 -6.45
CA ILE A 226 -6.15 -5.39 -6.04
C ILE A 226 -6.44 -5.00 -4.58
N GLY A 227 -5.44 -4.46 -3.88
CA GLY A 227 -5.50 -4.20 -2.44
C GLY A 227 -5.94 -5.46 -1.70
N ASP A 228 -7.01 -5.30 -0.92
CA ASP A 228 -7.55 -6.32 -0.04
C ASP A 228 -8.84 -6.96 -0.56
N THR A 229 -9.06 -6.92 -1.87
CA THR A 229 -10.06 -7.79 -2.52
C THR A 229 -9.79 -9.28 -2.24
N SER A 230 -8.51 -9.64 -2.19
CA SER A 230 -8.01 -10.92 -1.67
C SER A 230 -6.65 -10.68 -1.03
N TRP A 231 -6.33 -11.39 0.05
CA TRP A 231 -4.99 -11.34 0.65
C TRP A 231 -3.94 -12.10 -0.16
N THR A 232 -4.35 -13.16 -0.87
CA THR A 232 -3.44 -14.07 -1.57
C THR A 232 -3.91 -14.37 -2.98
N GLU A 233 -2.98 -14.75 -3.86
CA GLU A 233 -3.28 -15.09 -5.25
C GLU A 233 -4.19 -16.32 -5.29
N ARG A 234 -3.93 -17.30 -4.40
CA ARG A 234 -4.76 -18.49 -4.23
C ARG A 234 -6.25 -18.16 -4.04
N GLY A 235 -6.56 -17.09 -3.32
CA GLY A 235 -7.95 -16.64 -3.13
C GLY A 235 -8.60 -16.19 -4.44
N VAL A 236 -7.82 -15.52 -5.30
CA VAL A 236 -8.24 -15.13 -6.66
C VAL A 236 -8.38 -16.36 -7.54
N GLU A 237 -7.35 -17.20 -7.65
CA GLU A 237 -7.35 -18.38 -8.53
C GLU A 237 -8.51 -19.33 -8.25
N GLN A 238 -8.88 -19.49 -6.97
CA GLN A 238 -9.91 -20.44 -6.56
C GLN A 238 -11.27 -19.79 -6.33
N ASN A 239 -11.37 -18.46 -6.50
CA ASN A 239 -12.52 -17.67 -6.11
C ASN A 239 -12.98 -17.99 -4.67
N LYS A 240 -12.01 -17.97 -3.75
CA LYS A 240 -12.21 -18.30 -2.34
C LYS A 240 -11.91 -17.06 -1.49
N PRO A 241 -12.91 -16.54 -0.74
CA PRO A 241 -12.68 -15.40 0.13
C PRO A 241 -11.87 -15.83 1.36
N ARG A 242 -11.59 -14.85 2.23
CA ARG A 242 -11.08 -15.09 3.58
C ARG A 242 -11.99 -16.05 4.35
N PRO A 243 -11.50 -16.85 5.30
CA PRO A 243 -12.34 -17.74 6.11
C PRO A 243 -13.43 -16.98 6.88
N ILE A 244 -14.65 -17.54 6.96
CA ILE A 244 -15.81 -16.88 7.58
C ILE A 244 -15.54 -16.47 9.04
N PHE A 245 -14.82 -17.29 9.81
CA PHE A 245 -14.53 -16.97 11.21
C PHE A 245 -13.59 -15.76 11.34
N VAL A 246 -12.66 -15.56 10.40
CA VAL A 246 -11.80 -14.37 10.36
C VAL A 246 -12.63 -13.15 10.02
N GLN A 247 -13.48 -13.24 8.99
CA GLN A 247 -14.40 -12.17 8.61
C GLN A 247 -15.30 -11.75 9.78
N TRP A 248 -15.77 -12.72 10.57
CA TRP A 248 -16.60 -12.46 11.76
C TRP A 248 -15.83 -11.82 12.91
N LEU A 249 -14.61 -12.29 13.19
CA LEU A 249 -13.83 -11.83 14.35
C LEU A 249 -13.28 -10.41 14.17
N SER A 250 -12.99 -10.02 12.93
CA SER A 250 -12.22 -8.80 12.64
C SER A 250 -12.99 -7.73 11.87
N HIS A 251 -14.23 -7.98 11.45
CA HIS A 251 -15.02 -7.09 10.59
C HIS A 251 -14.21 -6.51 9.42
N VAL A 252 -13.29 -7.32 8.87
CA VAL A 252 -12.35 -6.90 7.83
C VAL A 252 -13.03 -6.36 6.59
N ASP A 253 -14.24 -6.85 6.26
CA ASP A 253 -15.00 -6.36 5.11
C ASP A 253 -16.22 -5.56 5.58
N SER A 254 -16.30 -4.31 5.15
CA SER A 254 -17.46 -3.45 5.35
C SER A 254 -18.69 -3.95 4.58
N ASP A 255 -18.49 -4.50 3.39
CA ASP A 255 -19.52 -5.15 2.58
C ASP A 255 -19.02 -6.49 2.00
N ARG A 256 -19.26 -7.57 2.76
CA ARG A 256 -18.83 -8.93 2.40
C ARG A 256 -19.42 -9.43 1.09
N GLU A 257 -20.67 -9.08 0.80
CA GLU A 257 -21.33 -9.52 -0.42
C GLU A 257 -20.70 -8.82 -1.62
N ARG A 258 -20.54 -7.50 -1.55
CA ARG A 258 -19.86 -6.73 -2.59
C ARG A 258 -18.40 -7.15 -2.75
N ASN A 259 -17.66 -7.40 -1.67
CA ASN A 259 -16.29 -7.92 -1.77
C ASN A 259 -16.24 -9.27 -2.47
N SER A 260 -17.19 -10.18 -2.17
CA SER A 260 -17.29 -11.47 -2.85
C SER A 260 -17.60 -11.32 -4.35
N GLN A 261 -18.39 -10.31 -4.72
CA GLN A 261 -18.64 -9.98 -6.13
C GLN A 261 -17.38 -9.43 -6.81
N GLN A 262 -16.61 -8.57 -6.13
CA GLN A 262 -15.33 -8.08 -6.65
C GLN A 262 -14.32 -9.22 -6.81
N LEU A 263 -14.18 -10.10 -5.81
CA LEU A 263 -13.31 -11.28 -5.90
C LEU A 263 -13.69 -12.15 -7.09
N LYS A 264 -14.99 -12.41 -7.29
CA LYS A 264 -15.48 -13.15 -8.45
C LYS A 264 -15.11 -12.47 -9.77
N ARG A 265 -15.27 -11.14 -9.86
CA ARG A 265 -14.89 -10.36 -11.05
C ARG A 265 -13.40 -10.43 -11.34
N VAL A 266 -12.55 -10.30 -10.31
CA VAL A 266 -11.09 -10.44 -10.44
C VAL A 266 -10.71 -11.86 -10.84
N HIS A 267 -11.36 -12.89 -10.29
CA HIS A 267 -11.18 -14.28 -10.70
C HIS A 267 -11.55 -14.51 -12.18
N GLU A 268 -12.70 -14.00 -12.63
CA GLU A 268 -13.11 -14.09 -14.03
C GLU A 268 -12.14 -13.36 -14.97
N LEU A 269 -11.59 -12.22 -14.53
CA LEU A 269 -10.54 -11.50 -15.25
C LEU A 269 -9.25 -12.35 -15.35
N HIS A 270 -8.80 -12.95 -14.23
CA HIS A 270 -7.64 -13.85 -14.22
C HIS A 270 -7.80 -15.03 -15.19
N LEU A 271 -8.99 -15.64 -15.26
CA LEU A 271 -9.26 -16.71 -16.21
C LEU A 271 -9.26 -16.23 -17.67
N ARG A 272 -9.72 -15.00 -17.92
CA ARG A 272 -9.83 -14.42 -19.26
C ARG A 272 -8.50 -13.91 -19.80
N ASP A 273 -7.64 -13.38 -18.94
CA ASP A 273 -6.36 -12.77 -19.28
C ASP A 273 -5.24 -13.33 -18.37
N PRO A 274 -4.75 -14.56 -18.63
CA PRO A 274 -3.74 -15.20 -17.78
C PRO A 274 -2.36 -14.51 -17.80
N GLU A 275 -2.12 -13.59 -18.75
CA GLU A 275 -0.89 -12.80 -18.82
C GLU A 275 -0.94 -11.58 -17.90
N LEU A 276 -2.13 -11.17 -17.45
CA LEU A 276 -2.28 -10.12 -16.44
C LEU A 276 -1.90 -10.65 -15.06
N LEU A 277 -0.86 -10.09 -14.48
CA LEU A 277 -0.44 -10.43 -13.12
C LEU A 277 -1.35 -9.76 -12.10
N ILE A 278 -2.14 -10.56 -11.39
CA ILE A 278 -2.97 -10.08 -10.28
C ILE A 278 -2.11 -10.01 -9.03
N ILE A 279 -2.02 -8.85 -8.40
CA ILE A 279 -1.13 -8.59 -7.26
C ILE A 279 -1.96 -8.26 -6.01
N PRO A 280 -2.23 -9.27 -5.16
CA PRO A 280 -2.73 -9.06 -3.80
C PRO A 280 -1.75 -8.28 -2.94
N ALA A 281 -2.22 -7.48 -1.99
CA ALA A 281 -1.36 -6.70 -1.10
C ALA A 281 -0.54 -7.56 -0.11
N HIS A 282 -1.03 -8.77 0.22
CA HIS A 282 -0.52 -9.59 1.32
C HIS A 282 0.04 -10.95 0.89
N ASP A 283 0.37 -11.13 -0.40
CA ASP A 283 0.96 -12.38 -0.89
C ASP A 283 2.48 -12.27 -0.99
N GLU A 284 3.17 -12.94 -0.06
CA GLU A 284 4.63 -12.95 0.00
C GLU A 284 5.30 -13.62 -1.21
N PHE A 285 4.62 -14.57 -1.85
CA PHE A 285 5.16 -15.27 -3.01
C PHE A 285 5.03 -14.42 -4.27
N VAL A 286 3.89 -13.76 -4.46
CA VAL A 286 3.69 -12.81 -5.56
C VAL A 286 4.64 -11.62 -5.43
N ALA A 287 4.73 -11.03 -4.23
CA ALA A 287 5.62 -9.90 -3.97
C ALA A 287 7.11 -10.25 -4.21
N ALA A 288 7.54 -11.48 -3.87
CA ALA A 288 8.89 -11.94 -4.14
C ALA A 288 9.23 -12.10 -5.64
N GLY A 289 8.20 -12.22 -6.50
CA GLY A 289 8.35 -12.26 -7.96
C GLY A 289 8.44 -10.89 -8.63
N LEU A 290 8.29 -9.80 -7.87
CA LEU A 290 8.36 -8.43 -8.37
C LEU A 290 9.68 -7.76 -7.99
N ALA A 291 10.08 -6.74 -8.75
CA ALA A 291 11.22 -5.91 -8.41
C ALA A 291 11.04 -5.24 -7.03
N ARG A 292 12.00 -5.50 -6.13
CA ARG A 292 12.07 -4.89 -4.81
C ARG A 292 12.96 -3.66 -4.84
N PHE A 293 12.49 -2.57 -4.23
CA PHE A 293 13.22 -1.32 -4.15
C PHE A 293 14.63 -1.54 -3.56
N PRO A 294 15.69 -0.99 -4.18
CA PRO A 294 15.69 0.06 -5.22
C PRO A 294 15.63 -0.43 -6.69
N ALA A 295 15.36 -1.71 -6.95
CA ALA A 295 15.13 -2.22 -8.31
C ALA A 295 13.69 -1.95 -8.78
N PHE A 296 13.50 -1.81 -10.09
CA PHE A 296 12.21 -1.49 -10.70
C PHE A 296 11.80 -2.50 -11.78
N GLU A 297 10.49 -2.65 -11.93
CA GLU A 297 9.81 -3.17 -13.11
C GLU A 297 9.70 -2.04 -14.13
N GLU A 298 10.12 -2.28 -15.37
CA GLU A 298 10.13 -1.33 -16.49
C GLU A 298 9.45 -1.91 -17.73
#